data_AF-V3ZHI3-F1
#
_entry.id   AF-V3ZHI3-F1
#
_cell.length_a   1.000
_cell.length_b   1.000
_cell.length_c   1.000
_cell.angle_alpha   90.00
_cell.angle_beta   90.00
_cell.angle_gamma   90.00
#
_symmetry.space_group_name_H-M   'P 1'
#
loop_
_entity.id
_entity.type
_entity.pdbx_description
1 polymer ?
#
loop_
_entity_poly.entity_id
_entity_poly.type
_entity_poly.pdbx_seq_one_letter_code
_entity_poly.pdbx_strand_id
1 'polypeptide(L)'
;METTAGGAFLPRGRDSDCILINSPYCFDAGDERVHVFPGLTALHTLFVRFHNYIADEFKFSTNWDDETIFQETRKIIAAFMQKITYKDFLPEVLNSATRGRFGLDGPYRYDIHTDPSIANSFATAAYRFGHSLIPDFFIINGTKVQTRKLFNDPQYIFNSFDQVVDNILTNQAEVLDRFLTLEITDHLFEFGDISFDLASFNIQRGRDHGLPPYNDFREWCGLPRVRSFYSSIFGRLGPSMSRLYNHVDELDLFTGAMSERDEPGSAVGPVLSCLLGQQFHDLKHGDSFWYETQEQRRGFTSDQLAAIQKTSFASILCNQFDRQYIQTNPFRVVSNSNPLVECQSLPHFDMSPWLPNRK
;
A
#
# COMPACT_ATOMS: atom_id res chain seq x y z
N MET A 1 0.00 21.28 3.75
CA MET A 1 -0.71 20.68 4.90
C MET A 1 0.19 20.90 6.09
N GLU A 2 -0.21 21.76 7.02
CA GLU A 2 0.65 22.11 8.16
C GLU A 2 0.76 20.92 9.12
N THR A 3 1.97 20.57 9.53
CA THR A 3 2.21 19.64 10.64
C THR A 3 2.05 20.36 11.98
N THR A 4 2.03 19.63 13.09
CA THR A 4 2.09 20.24 14.43
C THR A 4 3.24 21.22 14.56
N ALA A 5 3.13 22.19 15.49
CA ALA A 5 4.26 23.03 15.88
C ALA A 5 5.53 22.18 16.14
N GLY A 6 6.53 22.31 15.26
CA GLY A 6 7.76 21.51 15.27
C GLY A 6 7.85 20.37 14.26
N GLY A 7 6.86 20.15 13.38
CA GLY A 7 6.98 19.21 12.26
C GLY A 7 6.74 17.73 12.57
N ALA A 8 6.51 17.39 13.85
CA ALA A 8 6.56 16.01 14.32
C ALA A 8 5.39 15.14 13.83
N PHE A 9 4.15 15.64 13.88
CA PHE A 9 2.96 14.85 13.54
C PHE A 9 2.03 15.57 12.57
N LEU A 10 1.07 14.81 12.02
CA LEU A 10 -0.01 15.31 11.19
C LEU A 10 -0.89 16.33 11.94
N PRO A 11 -1.59 17.23 11.23
CA PRO A 11 -2.45 18.24 11.85
C PRO A 11 -3.62 17.65 12.64
N ARG A 12 -4.28 18.48 13.45
CA ARG A 12 -5.51 18.13 14.16
C ARG A 12 -6.71 18.09 13.21
N GLY A 13 -7.37 16.95 13.15
CA GLY A 13 -8.66 16.70 12.51
C GLY A 13 -9.83 16.75 13.50
N ARG A 14 -10.95 16.13 13.11
CA ARG A 14 -12.18 16.12 13.91
C ARG A 14 -12.08 15.09 15.03
N ASP A 15 -12.53 15.48 16.21
CA ASP A 15 -12.51 14.64 17.41
C ASP A 15 -13.40 13.37 17.29
N SER A 16 -14.33 13.34 16.33
CA SER A 16 -15.19 12.18 16.04
C SER A 16 -14.52 11.06 15.27
N ASP A 17 -13.34 11.30 14.69
CA ASP A 17 -12.76 10.41 13.68
C ASP A 17 -11.87 9.33 14.31
N CYS A 18 -11.64 9.38 15.63
CA CYS A 18 -10.77 8.45 16.36
C CYS A 18 -11.12 8.34 17.85
N ILE A 19 -10.43 7.45 18.57
CA ILE A 19 -10.50 7.31 20.02
C ILE A 19 -9.58 8.34 20.69
N LEU A 20 -10.14 9.28 21.46
CA LEU A 20 -9.36 10.34 22.13
C LEU A 20 -8.85 9.97 23.53
N ILE A 21 -8.90 8.70 23.91
CA ILE A 21 -8.37 8.27 25.21
C ILE A 21 -6.84 8.39 25.18
N ASN A 22 -6.26 9.13 26.13
CA ASN A 22 -4.82 9.38 26.24
C ASN A 22 -4.18 10.02 24.99
N SER A 23 -4.98 10.71 24.18
CA SER A 23 -4.53 11.37 22.95
C SER A 23 -5.02 12.81 22.89
N PRO A 24 -4.19 13.78 22.47
CA PRO A 24 -4.57 15.18 22.45
C PRO A 24 -5.58 15.52 21.34
N TYR A 25 -5.56 14.79 20.23
CA TYR A 25 -6.45 14.97 19.08
C TYR A 25 -6.39 13.81 18.08
N CYS A 26 -7.35 13.76 17.15
CA CYS A 26 -7.31 12.89 15.96
C CYS A 26 -6.54 13.56 14.84
N PHE A 27 -5.69 12.84 14.11
CA PHE A 27 -4.98 13.36 12.94
C PHE A 27 -5.89 13.77 11.76
N ASP A 28 -5.41 14.69 10.94
CA ASP A 28 -6.02 15.05 9.64
C ASP A 28 -5.04 14.75 8.50
N ALA A 29 -5.56 14.28 7.37
CA ALA A 29 -4.79 13.89 6.21
C ALA A 29 -5.65 13.95 4.94
N GLY A 30 -5.02 13.72 3.78
CA GLY A 30 -5.73 13.64 2.50
C GLY A 30 -6.66 12.44 2.35
N ASP A 31 -6.66 11.50 3.30
CA ASP A 31 -7.57 10.35 3.36
C ASP A 31 -8.11 10.19 4.78
N GLU A 32 -9.43 10.02 4.90
CA GLU A 32 -10.14 9.97 6.19
C GLU A 32 -9.81 8.74 7.04
N ARG A 33 -9.23 7.69 6.43
CA ARG A 33 -8.91 6.43 7.11
C ARG A 33 -7.56 6.44 7.81
N VAL A 34 -6.91 7.61 7.92
CA VAL A 34 -5.55 7.76 8.44
C VAL A 34 -5.34 7.12 9.82
N HIS A 35 -6.38 7.02 10.66
CA HIS A 35 -6.33 6.44 12.01
C HIS A 35 -6.65 4.95 12.06
N VAL A 36 -7.10 4.33 10.96
CA VAL A 36 -7.56 2.94 10.97
C VAL A 36 -6.50 2.05 11.59
N PHE A 37 -5.22 2.28 11.32
CA PHE A 37 -4.15 1.55 11.96
C PHE A 37 -2.92 2.44 12.17
N PRO A 38 -2.17 2.34 13.29
CA PRO A 38 -1.04 3.21 13.54
C PRO A 38 0.07 3.09 12.48
N GLY A 39 0.30 1.91 11.93
CA GLY A 39 1.23 1.74 10.80
C GLY A 39 0.85 2.60 9.58
N LEU A 40 -0.45 2.76 9.31
CA LEU A 40 -0.96 3.64 8.25
C LEU A 40 -0.70 5.11 8.61
N THR A 41 -1.02 5.53 9.83
CA THR A 41 -0.75 6.91 10.29
C THR A 41 0.75 7.25 10.21
N ALA A 42 1.63 6.30 10.53
CA ALA A 42 3.07 6.47 10.44
C ALA A 42 3.53 6.70 9.00
N LEU A 43 2.98 5.96 8.03
CA LEU A 43 3.25 6.18 6.60
C LEU A 43 2.66 7.50 6.07
N HIS A 44 1.49 7.93 6.53
CA HIS A 44 0.98 9.27 6.22
C HIS A 44 1.93 10.36 6.75
N THR A 45 2.38 10.20 7.99
CA THR A 45 3.34 11.12 8.63
C THR A 45 4.65 11.15 7.85
N LEU A 46 5.16 9.99 7.41
CA LEU A 46 6.35 9.86 6.57
C LEU A 46 6.27 10.73 5.31
N PHE A 47 5.19 10.61 4.53
CA PHE A 47 5.08 11.34 3.26
C PHE A 47 4.84 12.84 3.46
N VAL A 48 4.18 13.26 4.56
CA VAL A 48 4.05 14.68 4.89
C VAL A 48 5.41 15.26 5.34
N ARG A 49 6.17 14.54 6.17
CA ARG A 49 7.54 14.95 6.53
C ARG A 49 8.42 15.04 5.29
N PHE A 50 8.33 14.06 4.38
CA PHE A 50 9.10 14.07 3.14
C PHE A 50 8.72 15.23 2.22
N HIS A 51 7.43 15.54 2.12
CA HIS A 51 6.95 16.73 1.40
C HIS A 51 7.57 18.00 1.99
N ASN A 52 7.47 18.19 3.31
CA ASN A 52 8.00 19.40 3.95
C ASN A 52 9.52 19.52 3.81
N TYR A 53 10.26 18.41 3.92
CA TYR A 53 11.71 18.38 3.68
C TYR A 53 12.07 18.93 2.29
N ILE A 54 11.41 18.46 1.23
CA ILE A 54 11.66 18.94 -0.14
C ILE A 54 11.21 20.41 -0.30
N ALA A 55 10.04 20.76 0.26
CA ALA A 55 9.51 22.11 0.17
C ALA A 55 10.40 23.15 0.86
N ASP A 56 10.95 22.82 2.03
CA ASP A 56 11.89 23.68 2.75
C ASP A 56 13.19 23.87 1.94
N GLU A 57 13.71 22.81 1.32
CA GLU A 57 14.90 22.90 0.47
C GLU A 57 14.67 23.80 -0.76
N PHE A 58 13.50 23.73 -1.40
CA PHE A 58 13.13 24.67 -2.46
C PHE A 58 12.97 26.09 -1.97
N LYS A 59 12.36 26.28 -0.79
CA LYS A 59 12.21 27.61 -0.18
C LYS A 59 13.56 28.27 0.11
N PHE A 60 14.56 27.51 0.53
CA PHE A 60 15.90 28.04 0.81
C PHE A 60 16.75 28.22 -0.44
N SER A 61 16.55 27.38 -1.47
CA SER A 61 17.44 27.30 -2.62
C SER A 61 16.91 27.97 -3.90
N THR A 62 15.68 28.47 -3.89
CA THR A 62 15.01 29.09 -5.05
C THR A 62 14.32 30.39 -4.67
N ASN A 63 13.84 31.14 -5.69
CA ASN A 63 12.96 32.31 -5.52
C ASN A 63 11.50 31.95 -5.88
N TRP A 64 11.12 30.69 -5.81
CA TRP A 64 9.76 30.24 -6.11
C TRP A 64 8.76 30.75 -5.07
N ASP A 65 7.52 30.98 -5.50
CA ASP A 65 6.42 31.25 -4.59
C ASP A 65 5.90 29.95 -3.94
N ASP A 66 5.10 30.10 -2.89
CA ASP A 66 4.58 28.97 -2.11
C ASP A 66 3.77 27.98 -2.97
N GLU A 67 3.02 28.46 -3.97
CA GLU A 67 2.24 27.60 -4.89
C GLU A 67 3.15 26.76 -5.77
N THR A 68 4.19 27.36 -6.35
CA THR A 68 5.17 26.64 -7.17
C THR A 68 5.90 25.60 -6.35
N ILE A 69 6.34 25.95 -5.12
CA ILE A 69 6.98 25.01 -4.20
C ILE A 69 6.04 23.84 -3.89
N PHE A 70 4.77 24.11 -3.56
CA PHE A 70 3.81 23.07 -3.26
C PHE A 70 3.59 22.11 -4.43
N GLN A 71 3.36 22.63 -5.65
CA GLN A 71 3.07 21.78 -6.81
C GLN A 71 4.29 20.97 -7.27
N GLU A 72 5.49 21.56 -7.27
CA GLU A 72 6.72 20.83 -7.62
C GLU A 72 7.01 19.72 -6.61
N THR A 73 6.91 20.02 -5.31
CA THR A 73 7.06 19.01 -4.27
C THR A 73 5.99 17.92 -4.38
N ARG A 74 4.72 18.29 -4.57
CA ARG A 74 3.61 17.33 -4.75
C ARG A 74 3.88 16.39 -5.93
N LYS A 75 4.37 16.92 -7.04
CA LYS A 75 4.74 16.15 -8.24
C LYS A 75 5.86 15.15 -7.93
N ILE A 76 6.88 15.54 -7.17
CA ILE A 76 7.97 14.65 -6.73
C ILE A 76 7.45 13.55 -5.80
N ILE A 77 6.61 13.87 -4.82
CA ILE A 77 6.01 12.88 -3.93
C ILE A 77 5.17 11.87 -4.70
N ALA A 78 4.35 12.33 -5.66
CA ALA A 78 3.58 11.45 -6.53
C ALA A 78 4.49 10.51 -7.35
N ALA A 79 5.60 11.01 -7.87
CA ALA A 79 6.59 10.22 -8.58
C ALA A 79 7.22 9.13 -7.71
N PHE A 80 7.57 9.46 -6.47
CA PHE A 80 8.06 8.46 -5.52
C PHE A 80 7.01 7.41 -5.19
N MET A 81 5.76 7.79 -4.94
CA MET A 81 4.68 6.82 -4.71
C MET A 81 4.48 5.87 -5.90
N GLN A 82 4.48 6.40 -7.13
CA GLN A 82 4.39 5.60 -8.35
C GLN A 82 5.59 4.66 -8.50
N LYS A 83 6.81 5.17 -8.34
CA LYS A 83 8.04 4.36 -8.42
C LYS A 83 8.05 3.25 -7.36
N ILE A 84 7.83 3.57 -6.09
CA ILE A 84 7.83 2.61 -4.98
C ILE A 84 6.79 1.51 -5.26
N THR A 85 5.58 1.91 -5.69
CA THR A 85 4.53 0.96 -6.01
C THR A 85 4.96 -0.01 -7.10
N TYR A 86 5.47 0.48 -8.23
CA TYR A 86 5.72 -0.37 -9.40
C TYR A 86 7.08 -1.08 -9.39
N LYS A 87 8.10 -0.49 -8.78
CA LYS A 87 9.48 -1.01 -8.76
C LYS A 87 9.81 -1.78 -7.50
N ASP A 88 9.16 -1.48 -6.38
CA ASP A 88 9.49 -2.09 -5.09
C ASP A 88 8.35 -2.98 -4.58
N PHE A 89 7.09 -2.53 -4.63
CA PHE A 89 5.95 -3.30 -4.09
C PHE A 89 5.41 -4.36 -5.06
N LEU A 90 5.08 -4.01 -6.30
CA LEU A 90 4.50 -4.95 -7.27
C LEU A 90 5.37 -6.19 -7.53
N PRO A 91 6.71 -6.13 -7.52
CA PRO A 91 7.54 -7.33 -7.65
C PRO A 91 7.43 -8.31 -6.47
N GLU A 92 7.01 -7.86 -5.30
CA GLU A 92 6.75 -8.72 -4.13
C GLU A 92 5.36 -9.36 -4.18
N VAL A 93 4.44 -8.79 -4.98
CA VAL A 93 3.06 -9.29 -5.12
C VAL A 93 2.89 -10.13 -6.38
N LEU A 94 3.43 -9.68 -7.51
CA LEU A 94 3.23 -10.25 -8.84
C LEU A 94 4.55 -10.79 -9.42
N ASN A 95 4.50 -12.02 -9.94
CA ASN A 95 5.64 -12.61 -10.63
C ASN A 95 6.03 -11.83 -11.90
N SER A 96 7.26 -12.03 -12.36
CA SER A 96 7.80 -11.35 -13.55
C SER A 96 7.00 -11.63 -14.83
N ALA A 97 6.41 -12.83 -14.95
CA ALA A 97 5.59 -13.19 -16.09
C ALA A 97 4.31 -12.33 -16.17
N THR A 98 3.62 -12.15 -15.05
CA THR A 98 2.42 -11.29 -14.96
C THR A 98 2.78 -9.83 -15.20
N ARG A 99 3.83 -9.33 -14.53
CA ARG A 99 4.30 -7.95 -14.75
C ARG A 99 4.69 -7.69 -16.21
N GLY A 100 5.33 -8.67 -16.87
CA GLY A 100 5.64 -8.62 -18.29
C GLY A 100 4.40 -8.63 -19.18
N ARG A 101 3.45 -9.54 -18.93
CA ARG A 101 2.17 -9.65 -19.67
C ARG A 101 1.41 -8.33 -19.68
N PHE A 102 1.39 -7.62 -18.55
CA PHE A 102 0.68 -6.36 -18.38
C PHE A 102 1.58 -5.12 -18.59
N GLY A 103 2.81 -5.26 -19.07
CA GLY A 103 3.69 -4.11 -19.38
C GLY A 103 4.11 -3.26 -18.16
N LEU A 104 4.01 -3.81 -16.95
CA LEU A 104 4.26 -3.07 -15.70
C LEU A 104 5.75 -2.71 -15.55
N ASP A 105 6.64 -3.59 -16.02
CA ASP A 105 8.08 -3.38 -16.02
C ASP A 105 8.60 -2.66 -17.28
N GLY A 106 7.78 -2.62 -18.33
CA GLY A 106 8.14 -2.06 -19.62
C GLY A 106 8.22 -0.53 -19.63
N PRO A 107 8.71 0.06 -20.73
CA PRO A 107 8.71 1.50 -20.88
C PRO A 107 7.29 2.06 -20.82
N TYR A 108 7.15 3.23 -20.20
CA TYR A 108 5.89 3.95 -20.20
C TYR A 108 5.52 4.39 -21.62
N ARG A 109 4.23 4.23 -21.95
CA ARG A 109 3.60 4.80 -23.14
C ARG A 109 2.18 5.19 -22.76
N TYR A 110 1.87 6.47 -22.83
CA TYR A 110 0.50 6.96 -22.64
C TYR A 110 -0.42 6.41 -23.73
N ASP A 111 -1.59 5.92 -23.33
CA ASP A 111 -2.67 5.55 -24.22
C ASP A 111 -3.96 6.24 -23.76
N ILE A 112 -4.44 7.18 -24.57
CA ILE A 112 -5.66 7.96 -24.30
C ILE A 112 -6.93 7.09 -24.29
N HIS A 113 -6.89 5.89 -24.86
CA HIS A 113 -8.01 4.96 -24.88
C HIS A 113 -8.02 3.99 -23.69
N THR A 114 -6.99 4.03 -22.84
CA THR A 114 -6.95 3.28 -21.58
C THR A 114 -7.75 4.06 -20.53
N ASP A 115 -8.71 3.39 -19.87
CA ASP A 115 -9.49 3.97 -18.78
C ASP A 115 -8.75 3.79 -17.44
N PRO A 116 -8.18 4.86 -16.83
CA PRO A 116 -7.44 4.75 -15.58
C PRO A 116 -8.35 4.66 -14.34
N SER A 117 -9.67 4.57 -14.51
CA SER A 117 -10.61 4.45 -13.40
C SER A 117 -10.34 3.17 -12.59
N ILE A 118 -10.57 3.24 -11.28
CA ILE A 118 -10.48 2.05 -10.43
C ILE A 118 -11.69 1.17 -10.69
N ALA A 119 -11.45 -0.07 -11.13
CA ALA A 119 -12.47 -1.07 -11.34
C ALA A 119 -13.15 -1.43 -10.01
N ASN A 120 -14.47 -1.61 -10.05
CA ASN A 120 -15.25 -2.02 -8.88
C ASN A 120 -14.72 -3.34 -8.28
N SER A 121 -14.38 -4.32 -9.11
CA SER A 121 -13.79 -5.59 -8.66
C SER A 121 -12.42 -5.42 -7.98
N PHE A 122 -11.62 -4.43 -8.41
CA PHE A 122 -10.33 -4.13 -7.79
C PHE A 122 -10.52 -3.55 -6.38
N ALA A 123 -11.29 -2.48 -6.24
CA ALA A 123 -11.52 -1.81 -4.94
C ALA A 123 -12.31 -2.66 -3.94
N THR A 124 -13.25 -3.47 -4.43
CA THR A 124 -14.20 -4.18 -3.59
C THR A 124 -13.74 -5.58 -3.21
N ALA A 125 -12.88 -6.21 -4.02
CA ALA A 125 -12.43 -7.59 -3.76
C ALA A 125 -10.92 -7.77 -3.97
N ALA A 126 -10.38 -7.49 -5.17
CA ALA A 126 -9.04 -7.95 -5.54
C ALA A 126 -7.94 -7.32 -4.66
N TYR A 127 -7.97 -6.00 -4.45
CA TYR A 127 -6.95 -5.30 -3.66
C TYR A 127 -7.13 -5.46 -2.14
N ARG A 128 -8.09 -6.28 -1.71
CA ARG A 128 -8.32 -6.64 -0.30
C ARG A 128 -7.54 -7.89 0.13
N PHE A 129 -6.71 -8.45 -0.76
CA PHE A 129 -5.81 -9.55 -0.40
C PHE A 129 -4.91 -9.21 0.78
N GLY A 130 -4.55 -7.93 0.94
CA GLY A 130 -3.72 -7.47 2.04
C GLY A 130 -4.33 -7.68 3.43
N HIS A 131 -5.63 -7.96 3.55
CA HIS A 131 -6.25 -8.26 4.83
C HIS A 131 -5.71 -9.56 5.46
N SER A 132 -5.25 -10.53 4.66
CA SER A 132 -4.61 -11.74 5.21
C SER A 132 -3.17 -11.51 5.66
N LEU A 133 -2.57 -10.37 5.34
CA LEU A 133 -1.21 -10.01 5.74
C LEU A 133 -1.15 -9.33 7.12
N ILE A 134 -2.30 -8.98 7.69
CA ILE A 134 -2.41 -8.23 8.94
C ILE A 134 -1.99 -9.15 10.11
N PRO A 135 -0.98 -8.77 10.92
CA PRO A 135 -0.52 -9.56 12.06
C PRO A 135 -1.48 -9.52 13.25
N ASP A 136 -1.36 -10.52 14.12
CA ASP A 136 -2.11 -10.63 15.37
C ASP A 136 -1.77 -9.51 16.39
N PHE A 137 -0.53 -8.99 16.36
CA PHE A 137 -0.06 -8.03 17.36
C PHE A 137 1.12 -7.19 16.88
N PHE A 138 1.29 -6.04 17.53
CA PHE A 138 2.53 -5.26 17.52
C PHE A 138 3.26 -5.41 18.86
N ILE A 139 4.58 -5.29 18.85
CA ILE A 139 5.42 -5.21 20.06
C ILE A 139 5.64 -3.73 20.38
N ILE A 140 4.98 -3.24 21.42
CA ILE A 140 5.09 -1.85 21.86
C ILE A 140 5.62 -1.84 23.29
N ASN A 141 6.73 -1.14 23.51
CA ASN A 141 7.43 -1.09 24.81
C ASN A 141 7.70 -2.48 25.40
N GLY A 142 8.15 -3.42 24.56
CA GLY A 142 8.44 -4.81 24.95
C GLY A 142 7.21 -5.68 25.22
N THR A 143 6.00 -5.16 25.02
CA THR A 143 4.73 -5.86 25.29
C THR A 143 3.99 -6.16 23.99
N LYS A 144 3.39 -7.34 23.88
CA LYS A 144 2.48 -7.66 22.77
C LYS A 144 1.15 -6.92 22.95
N VAL A 145 0.87 -6.00 22.03
CA VAL A 145 -0.41 -5.30 21.92
C VAL A 145 -1.18 -5.92 20.76
N GLN A 146 -2.30 -6.55 21.07
CA GLN A 146 -3.16 -7.17 20.06
C GLN A 146 -3.65 -6.14 19.04
N THR A 147 -3.72 -6.55 17.77
CA THR A 147 -4.14 -5.68 16.66
C THR A 147 -5.51 -5.04 16.89
N ARG A 148 -6.48 -5.76 17.50
CA ARG A 148 -7.80 -5.20 17.84
C ARG A 148 -7.75 -3.90 18.64
N LYS A 149 -6.70 -3.71 19.46
CA LYS A 149 -6.55 -2.53 20.33
C LYS A 149 -5.95 -1.33 19.62
N LEU A 150 -5.36 -1.53 18.44
CA LEU A 150 -4.64 -0.50 17.71
C LEU A 150 -5.56 0.33 16.81
N PHE A 151 -6.76 -0.18 16.49
CA PHE A 151 -7.65 0.46 15.54
C PHE A 151 -8.17 1.80 16.05
N ASN A 152 -8.10 2.83 15.20
CA ASN A 152 -8.61 4.17 15.47
C ASN A 152 -8.05 4.82 16.75
N ASP A 153 -6.90 4.36 17.25
CA ASP A 153 -6.31 4.85 18.49
C ASP A 153 -4.98 5.58 18.25
N PRO A 154 -4.98 6.91 18.13
CA PRO A 154 -3.77 7.68 17.89
C PRO A 154 -2.81 7.71 19.07
N GLN A 155 -3.15 7.15 20.25
CA GLN A 155 -2.25 7.15 21.40
C GLN A 155 -0.94 6.42 21.07
N TYR A 156 -1.02 5.39 20.23
CA TYR A 156 0.15 4.62 19.78
C TYR A 156 1.08 5.43 18.89
N ILE A 157 0.57 6.45 18.22
CA ILE A 157 1.39 7.39 17.43
C ILE A 157 2.00 8.46 18.32
N PHE A 158 1.21 9.08 19.21
CA PHE A 158 1.75 10.11 20.10
C PHE A 158 2.78 9.58 21.08
N ASN A 159 2.54 8.38 21.64
CA ASN A 159 3.31 7.86 22.75
C ASN A 159 4.30 6.75 22.35
N SER A 160 4.20 6.21 21.14
CA SER A 160 4.97 5.03 20.72
C SER A 160 5.32 5.01 19.22
N PHE A 161 5.51 6.18 18.62
CA PHE A 161 5.80 6.34 17.19
C PHE A 161 6.95 5.44 16.71
N ASP A 162 8.09 5.49 17.41
CA ASP A 162 9.27 4.73 17.01
C ASP A 162 9.03 3.23 17.08
N GLN A 163 8.30 2.75 18.08
CA GLN A 163 7.95 1.33 18.17
C GLN A 163 6.99 0.93 17.05
N VAL A 164 6.00 1.77 16.71
CA VAL A 164 5.12 1.52 15.55
C VAL A 164 5.95 1.41 14.27
N VAL A 165 6.90 2.33 14.05
CA VAL A 165 7.82 2.31 12.91
C VAL A 165 8.68 1.04 12.93
N ASP A 166 9.22 0.64 14.07
CA ASP A 166 9.99 -0.60 14.20
C ASP A 166 9.15 -1.83 13.85
N ASN A 167 7.87 -1.87 14.24
CA ASN A 167 6.98 -2.97 13.90
C ASN A 167 6.74 -3.06 12.39
N ILE A 168 6.45 -1.94 11.70
CA ILE A 168 6.22 -1.99 10.25
C ILE A 168 7.49 -2.27 9.44
N LEU A 169 8.68 -2.01 10.00
CA LEU A 169 9.97 -2.30 9.35
C LEU A 169 10.49 -3.71 9.64
N THR A 170 10.21 -4.26 10.83
CA THR A 170 10.90 -5.48 11.31
C THR A 170 9.97 -6.68 11.52
N ASN A 171 8.69 -6.47 11.81
CA ASN A 171 7.79 -7.59 11.97
C ASN A 171 7.48 -8.24 10.63
N GLN A 172 7.37 -9.56 10.66
CA GLN A 172 6.88 -10.32 9.52
C GLN A 172 5.36 -10.14 9.40
N ALA A 173 4.89 -9.85 8.18
CA ALA A 173 3.48 -9.94 7.85
C ALA A 173 2.98 -11.39 7.98
N GLU A 174 1.67 -11.57 8.19
CA GLU A 174 1.07 -12.90 8.09
C GLU A 174 1.18 -13.45 6.67
N VAL A 175 0.97 -14.76 6.54
CA VAL A 175 1.01 -15.43 5.24
C VAL A 175 -0.16 -14.96 4.40
N LEU A 176 0.11 -14.61 3.14
CA LEU A 176 -0.96 -14.34 2.19
C LEU A 176 -1.70 -15.64 1.89
N ASP A 177 -2.86 -15.81 2.49
CA ASP A 177 -3.77 -16.88 2.17
C ASP A 177 -5.22 -16.51 2.54
N ARG A 178 -6.11 -17.48 2.44
CA ARG A 178 -7.54 -17.34 2.77
C ARG A 178 -7.84 -17.15 4.26
N PHE A 179 -6.87 -17.32 5.14
CA PHE A 179 -7.06 -17.19 6.58
C PHE A 179 -6.72 -15.76 7.00
N LEU A 180 -7.59 -15.22 7.84
CA LEU A 180 -7.41 -13.90 8.42
C LEU A 180 -7.35 -14.08 9.93
N THR A 181 -6.55 -13.24 10.59
CA THR A 181 -6.45 -13.23 12.05
C THR A 181 -7.83 -13.02 12.71
N LEU A 182 -7.99 -13.57 13.91
CA LEU A 182 -9.16 -13.32 14.76
C LEU A 182 -9.30 -11.83 15.12
N GLU A 183 -8.18 -11.10 15.12
CA GLU A 183 -8.16 -9.67 15.42
C GLU A 183 -8.98 -8.83 14.43
N ILE A 184 -9.25 -9.35 13.23
CA ILE A 184 -10.07 -8.69 12.20
C ILE A 184 -11.30 -9.50 11.78
N THR A 185 -11.43 -10.76 12.19
CA THR A 185 -12.61 -11.59 11.87
C THR A 185 -13.59 -11.72 13.03
N ASP A 186 -13.18 -11.46 14.27
CA ASP A 186 -14.09 -11.45 15.43
C ASP A 186 -13.96 -10.18 16.28
N HIS A 187 -12.90 -9.39 16.07
CA HIS A 187 -12.53 -8.26 16.92
C HIS A 187 -12.29 -6.95 16.14
N LEU A 188 -12.74 -6.85 14.88
CA LEU A 188 -12.60 -5.63 14.10
C LEU A 188 -13.39 -4.49 14.76
N PHE A 189 -12.71 -3.37 15.05
CA PHE A 189 -13.29 -2.20 15.72
C PHE A 189 -14.09 -2.55 16.99
N GLU A 190 -13.55 -3.47 17.79
CA GLU A 190 -14.15 -3.90 19.05
C GLU A 190 -14.35 -2.74 20.03
N PHE A 191 -15.59 -2.56 20.50
CA PHE A 191 -15.93 -1.60 21.54
C PHE A 191 -17.01 -2.17 22.46
N GLY A 192 -16.62 -2.49 23.70
CA GLY A 192 -17.51 -3.18 24.65
C GLY A 192 -17.84 -4.59 24.14
N ASP A 193 -19.12 -4.91 24.05
CA ASP A 193 -19.61 -6.22 23.58
C ASP A 193 -19.89 -6.26 22.07
N ILE A 194 -19.50 -5.22 21.32
CA ILE A 194 -19.74 -5.10 19.88
C ILE A 194 -18.41 -5.18 19.13
N SER A 195 -18.36 -6.05 18.12
CA SER A 195 -17.25 -6.20 17.20
C SER A 195 -17.77 -6.56 15.80
N PHE A 196 -16.87 -6.52 14.81
CA PHE A 196 -17.18 -6.86 13.43
C PHE A 196 -16.24 -7.91 12.86
N ASP A 197 -16.64 -8.48 11.72
CA ASP A 197 -15.89 -9.44 10.93
C ASP A 197 -15.56 -8.84 9.54
N LEU A 198 -14.27 -8.55 9.31
CA LEU A 198 -13.78 -7.99 8.06
C LEU A 198 -13.94 -8.95 6.87
N ALA A 199 -13.78 -10.25 7.08
CA ALA A 199 -13.97 -11.25 6.02
C ALA A 199 -15.43 -11.28 5.57
N SER A 200 -16.35 -11.32 6.53
CA SER A 200 -17.79 -11.24 6.28
C SER A 200 -18.17 -9.94 5.58
N PHE A 201 -17.57 -8.80 5.98
CA PHE A 201 -17.76 -7.54 5.27
C PHE A 201 -17.21 -7.54 3.84
N ASN A 202 -16.08 -8.18 3.55
CA ASN A 202 -15.56 -8.27 2.19
C ASN A 202 -16.53 -9.05 1.28
N ILE A 203 -17.06 -10.17 1.78
CA ILE A 203 -18.05 -10.98 1.07
C ILE A 203 -19.33 -10.19 0.86
N GLN A 204 -19.90 -9.63 1.92
CA GLN A 204 -21.15 -8.89 1.85
C GLN A 204 -21.03 -7.63 0.98
N ARG A 205 -19.87 -6.94 1.01
CA ARG A 205 -19.60 -5.78 0.16
C ARG A 205 -19.50 -6.17 -1.32
N GLY A 206 -18.92 -7.32 -1.63
CA GLY A 206 -18.93 -7.86 -3.00
C GLY A 206 -20.35 -8.04 -3.54
N ARG A 207 -21.26 -8.56 -2.71
CA ARG A 207 -22.68 -8.74 -3.05
C ARG A 207 -23.42 -7.42 -3.18
N ASP A 208 -23.22 -6.51 -2.23
CA ASP A 208 -23.75 -5.13 -2.23
C ASP A 208 -23.40 -4.39 -3.53
N HIS A 209 -22.15 -4.54 -3.97
CA HIS A 209 -21.64 -3.94 -5.20
C HIS A 209 -22.02 -4.70 -6.48
N GLY A 210 -22.79 -5.78 -6.38
CA GLY A 210 -23.22 -6.59 -7.52
C GLY A 210 -22.07 -7.19 -8.32
N LEU A 211 -20.97 -7.57 -7.66
CA LEU A 211 -19.84 -8.19 -8.35
C LEU A 211 -20.26 -9.53 -8.98
N PRO A 212 -19.89 -9.80 -10.23
CA PRO A 212 -20.05 -11.13 -10.81
C PRO A 212 -19.36 -12.21 -9.97
N PRO A 213 -19.85 -13.46 -10.02
CA PRO A 213 -19.20 -14.56 -9.31
C PRO A 213 -17.77 -14.81 -9.78
N TYR A 214 -17.00 -15.47 -8.92
CA TYR A 214 -15.59 -15.81 -9.14
C TYR A 214 -15.31 -16.46 -10.52
N ASN A 215 -16.16 -17.38 -10.98
CA ASN A 215 -15.94 -18.06 -12.25
C ASN A 215 -16.08 -17.14 -13.48
N ASP A 216 -16.84 -16.05 -13.39
CA ASP A 216 -16.95 -15.07 -14.48
C ASP A 216 -15.66 -14.27 -14.61
N PHE A 217 -15.01 -13.95 -13.48
CA PHE A 217 -13.68 -13.33 -13.48
C PHE A 217 -12.58 -14.29 -13.95
N ARG A 218 -12.70 -15.60 -13.67
CA ARG A 218 -11.81 -16.59 -14.26
C ARG A 218 -11.89 -16.55 -15.78
N GLU A 219 -13.10 -16.62 -16.33
CA GLU A 219 -13.32 -16.59 -17.77
C GLU A 219 -12.83 -15.28 -18.41
N TRP A 220 -13.12 -14.14 -17.78
CA TRP A 220 -12.62 -12.83 -18.22
C TRP A 220 -11.08 -12.77 -18.24
N CYS A 221 -10.41 -13.40 -17.26
CA CYS A 221 -8.95 -13.53 -17.21
C CYS A 221 -8.37 -14.54 -18.23
N GLY A 222 -9.22 -15.21 -19.01
CA GLY A 222 -8.83 -16.28 -19.94
C GLY A 222 -8.52 -17.62 -19.26
N LEU A 223 -8.99 -17.80 -18.02
CA LEU A 223 -8.82 -19.01 -17.24
C LEU A 223 -10.06 -19.92 -17.36
N PRO A 224 -9.90 -21.25 -17.34
CA PRO A 224 -11.04 -22.15 -17.37
C PRO A 224 -11.88 -22.00 -16.10
N ARG A 225 -13.20 -21.96 -16.25
CA ARG A 225 -14.15 -22.01 -15.12
C ARG A 225 -13.92 -23.26 -14.27
N VAL A 226 -14.01 -23.12 -12.96
CA VAL A 226 -13.98 -24.26 -12.04
C VAL A 226 -15.33 -24.97 -12.11
N ARG A 227 -15.33 -26.30 -12.17
CA ARG A 227 -16.55 -27.12 -12.29
C ARG A 227 -16.90 -27.92 -11.04
N SER A 228 -16.03 -27.90 -10.03
CA SER A 228 -16.20 -28.68 -8.81
C SER A 228 -15.40 -28.07 -7.67
N PHE A 229 -16.00 -28.06 -6.47
CA PHE A 229 -15.31 -27.67 -5.24
C PHE A 229 -14.09 -28.55 -4.96
N TYR A 230 -14.08 -29.80 -5.46
CA TYR A 230 -12.97 -30.74 -5.28
C TYR A 230 -11.85 -30.58 -6.31
N SER A 231 -11.86 -29.50 -7.09
CA SER A 231 -10.74 -29.19 -7.99
C SER A 231 -9.44 -28.94 -7.21
N SER A 232 -8.31 -29.16 -7.85
CA SER A 232 -6.98 -28.93 -7.26
C SER A 232 -6.73 -27.47 -6.88
N ILE A 233 -7.50 -26.54 -7.46
CA ILE A 233 -7.46 -25.08 -7.19
C ILE A 233 -7.76 -24.82 -5.71
N PHE A 234 -8.87 -25.35 -5.20
CA PHE A 234 -9.28 -25.15 -3.79
C PHE A 234 -8.59 -26.13 -2.83
N GLY A 235 -8.03 -27.23 -3.35
CA GLY A 235 -7.31 -28.21 -2.55
C GLY A 235 -8.14 -28.74 -1.38
N ARG A 236 -7.64 -28.58 -0.15
CA ARG A 236 -8.30 -29.11 1.06
C ARG A 236 -9.56 -28.34 1.47
N LEU A 237 -9.84 -27.19 0.86
CA LEU A 237 -10.97 -26.33 1.22
C LEU A 237 -12.26 -26.67 0.50
N GLY A 238 -12.15 -27.34 -0.64
CA GLY A 238 -13.29 -27.74 -1.45
C GLY A 238 -14.47 -28.28 -0.63
N PRO A 239 -14.24 -29.25 0.28
CA PRO A 239 -15.30 -29.79 1.13
C PRO A 239 -15.98 -28.76 2.04
N SER A 240 -15.26 -27.74 2.51
CA SER A 240 -15.84 -26.68 3.34
C SER A 240 -16.66 -25.71 2.51
N MET A 241 -16.18 -25.32 1.33
CA MET A 241 -16.92 -24.47 0.39
C MET A 241 -18.20 -25.15 -0.11
N SER A 242 -18.14 -26.46 -0.37
CA SER A 242 -19.31 -27.22 -0.83
C SER A 242 -20.41 -27.36 0.22
N ARG A 243 -20.14 -27.02 1.49
CA ARG A 243 -21.16 -26.94 2.55
C ARG A 243 -21.79 -25.56 2.65
N LEU A 244 -21.17 -24.54 2.05
CA LEU A 244 -21.59 -23.14 2.15
C LEU A 244 -22.26 -22.64 0.86
N TYR A 245 -21.80 -23.11 -0.29
CA TYR A 245 -22.32 -22.74 -1.61
C TYR A 245 -22.92 -23.97 -2.31
N ASN A 246 -24.01 -23.78 -3.06
CA ASN A 246 -24.64 -24.90 -3.77
C ASN A 246 -23.83 -25.27 -5.02
N HIS A 247 -23.24 -24.28 -5.67
CA HIS A 247 -22.45 -24.47 -6.89
C HIS A 247 -21.21 -23.57 -6.91
N VAL A 248 -20.14 -24.01 -7.59
CA VAL A 248 -18.89 -23.23 -7.76
C VAL A 248 -19.09 -21.93 -8.53
N ASP A 249 -20.17 -21.84 -9.31
CA ASP A 249 -20.56 -20.60 -10.01
C ASP A 249 -21.22 -19.57 -9.09
N GLU A 250 -21.48 -19.91 -7.82
CA GLU A 250 -22.03 -18.98 -6.83
C GLU A 250 -20.96 -18.38 -5.91
N LEU A 251 -19.69 -18.78 -6.07
CA LEU A 251 -18.61 -18.29 -5.22
C LEU A 251 -18.43 -16.78 -5.38
N ASP A 252 -18.50 -16.04 -4.26
CA ASP A 252 -18.14 -14.64 -4.23
C ASP A 252 -16.69 -14.44 -4.68
N LEU A 253 -16.41 -13.37 -5.45
CA LEU A 253 -15.07 -13.12 -6.01
C LEU A 253 -13.98 -13.16 -4.93
N PHE A 254 -14.18 -12.48 -3.80
CA PHE A 254 -13.21 -12.46 -2.70
C PHE A 254 -12.91 -13.86 -2.18
N THR A 255 -13.93 -14.66 -1.86
CA THR A 255 -13.78 -16.03 -1.36
C THR A 255 -13.06 -16.93 -2.36
N GLY A 256 -13.49 -16.90 -3.62
CA GLY A 256 -12.91 -17.75 -4.67
C GLY A 256 -11.45 -17.38 -4.96
N ALA A 257 -11.16 -16.09 -5.12
CA ALA A 257 -9.84 -15.60 -5.48
C ALA A 257 -8.79 -15.78 -4.36
N MET A 258 -9.16 -15.50 -3.09
CA MET A 258 -8.28 -15.75 -1.94
C MET A 258 -8.00 -17.24 -1.69
N SER A 259 -8.80 -18.12 -2.28
CA SER A 259 -8.68 -19.57 -2.11
C SER A 259 -7.88 -20.26 -3.20
N GLU A 260 -7.44 -19.51 -4.21
CA GLU A 260 -6.52 -20.03 -5.20
C GLU A 260 -5.16 -20.36 -4.57
N ARG A 261 -4.42 -21.26 -5.20
CA ARG A 261 -3.00 -21.40 -4.91
C ARG A 261 -2.25 -20.29 -5.61
N ASP A 262 -1.24 -19.76 -4.93
CA ASP A 262 -0.39 -18.72 -5.49
C ASP A 262 0.31 -19.21 -6.76
N GLU A 263 0.46 -18.31 -7.73
CA GLU A 263 1.27 -18.61 -8.89
C GLU A 263 2.75 -18.69 -8.50
N PRO A 264 3.56 -19.55 -9.14
CA PRO A 264 4.99 -19.60 -8.87
C PRO A 264 5.65 -18.21 -8.97
N GLY A 265 6.29 -17.79 -7.87
CA GLY A 265 6.94 -16.48 -7.76
C GLY A 265 6.00 -15.28 -7.61
N SER A 266 4.70 -15.52 -7.43
CA SER A 266 3.67 -14.52 -7.09
C SER A 266 3.26 -14.73 -5.63
N ALA A 267 2.82 -13.67 -4.96
CA ALA A 267 2.19 -13.79 -3.65
C ALA A 267 0.70 -14.10 -3.75
N VAL A 268 0.12 -14.07 -4.95
CA VAL A 268 -1.31 -14.24 -5.17
C VAL A 268 -1.60 -15.26 -6.27
N GLY A 269 -2.83 -15.79 -6.27
CA GLY A 269 -3.33 -16.72 -7.28
C GLY A 269 -3.67 -16.06 -8.63
N PRO A 270 -3.90 -16.87 -9.69
CA PRO A 270 -4.09 -16.42 -11.06
C PRO A 270 -5.15 -15.32 -11.30
N VAL A 271 -6.30 -15.38 -10.62
CA VAL A 271 -7.36 -14.36 -10.78
C VAL A 271 -6.92 -13.04 -10.18
N LEU A 272 -6.33 -13.06 -8.98
CA LEU A 272 -5.80 -11.84 -8.37
C LEU A 272 -4.64 -11.28 -9.20
N SER A 273 -3.70 -12.11 -9.66
CA SER A 273 -2.61 -11.67 -10.55
C SER A 273 -3.13 -10.94 -11.79
N CYS A 274 -4.17 -11.49 -12.42
CA CYS A 274 -4.81 -10.90 -13.59
C CYS A 274 -5.51 -9.57 -13.28
N LEU A 275 -6.34 -9.51 -12.24
CA LEU A 275 -7.09 -8.30 -11.87
C LEU A 275 -6.17 -7.17 -11.40
N LEU A 276 -5.17 -7.50 -10.58
CA LEU A 276 -4.15 -6.55 -10.15
C LEU A 276 -3.31 -6.09 -11.35
N GLY A 277 -2.84 -7.03 -12.17
CA GLY A 277 -2.04 -6.73 -13.36
C GLY A 277 -2.75 -5.79 -14.33
N GLN A 278 -4.04 -6.03 -14.62
CA GLN A 278 -4.84 -5.15 -15.46
C GLN A 278 -5.00 -3.76 -14.81
N GLN A 279 -5.42 -3.68 -13.54
CA GLN A 279 -5.63 -2.37 -12.92
C GLN A 279 -4.34 -1.53 -12.89
N PHE A 280 -3.20 -2.13 -12.55
CA PHE A 280 -1.93 -1.42 -12.53
C PHE A 280 -1.43 -1.10 -13.95
N HIS A 281 -1.80 -1.87 -14.97
CA HIS A 281 -1.57 -1.46 -16.36
C HIS A 281 -2.34 -0.19 -16.66
N ASP A 282 -3.63 -0.18 -16.36
CA ASP A 282 -4.53 0.92 -16.69
C ASP A 282 -4.13 2.22 -15.96
N LEU A 283 -3.76 2.11 -14.68
CA LEU A 283 -3.24 3.23 -13.90
C LEU A 283 -1.91 3.78 -14.43
N LYS A 284 -1.04 2.93 -14.97
CA LYS A 284 0.24 3.36 -15.55
C LYS A 284 0.05 3.98 -16.92
N HIS A 285 -0.65 3.31 -17.82
CA HIS A 285 -0.72 3.67 -19.23
C HIS A 285 -1.85 4.66 -19.55
N GLY A 286 -2.89 4.72 -18.71
CA GLY A 286 -3.95 5.74 -18.77
C GLY A 286 -3.62 7.02 -17.99
N ASP A 287 -2.53 7.08 -17.22
CA ASP A 287 -2.09 8.30 -16.54
C ASP A 287 -1.17 9.13 -17.44
N SER A 288 -1.64 10.32 -17.80
CA SER A 288 -0.91 11.26 -18.64
C SER A 288 0.19 12.05 -17.88
N PHE A 289 0.19 11.96 -16.54
CA PHE A 289 1.17 12.53 -15.61
C PHE A 289 2.07 11.46 -14.98
N TRP A 290 2.06 10.22 -15.49
CA TRP A 290 2.96 9.16 -15.05
C TRP A 290 4.40 9.66 -14.98
N TYR A 291 5.12 9.36 -13.90
CA TYR A 291 6.39 10.00 -13.58
C TYR A 291 7.50 9.82 -14.64
N GLU A 292 7.39 8.80 -15.50
CA GLU A 292 8.35 8.57 -16.59
C GLU A 292 7.97 9.28 -17.90
N THR A 293 6.89 10.06 -17.91
CA THR A 293 6.45 10.81 -19.09
C THR A 293 7.52 11.78 -19.58
N GLN A 294 7.77 11.77 -20.89
CA GLN A 294 8.77 12.62 -21.55
C GLN A 294 8.14 13.91 -22.12
N GLU A 295 6.86 14.15 -21.86
CA GLU A 295 6.20 15.36 -22.34
C GLU A 295 6.68 16.58 -21.54
N GLN A 296 7.17 17.61 -22.23
CA GLN A 296 7.93 18.71 -21.63
C GLN A 296 7.17 19.49 -20.53
N ARG A 297 5.84 19.62 -20.62
CA ARG A 297 5.06 20.38 -19.63
C ARG A 297 4.73 19.59 -18.37
N ARG A 298 4.66 18.26 -18.47
CA ARG A 298 4.20 17.38 -17.39
C ARG A 298 5.30 16.51 -16.80
N GLY A 299 6.27 16.14 -17.62
CA GLY A 299 7.37 15.25 -17.26
C GLY A 299 8.43 15.90 -16.41
N PHE A 300 9.36 15.06 -15.97
CA PHE A 300 10.63 15.49 -15.40
C PHE A 300 11.69 15.60 -16.50
N THR A 301 12.71 16.42 -16.29
CA THR A 301 13.92 16.35 -17.12
C THR A 301 14.64 15.02 -16.90
N SER A 302 15.55 14.65 -17.81
CA SER A 302 16.33 13.41 -17.68
C SER A 302 17.11 13.34 -16.36
N ASP A 303 17.68 14.47 -15.91
CA ASP A 303 18.46 14.54 -14.67
C ASP A 303 17.56 14.42 -13.43
N GLN A 304 16.40 15.07 -13.46
CA GLN A 304 15.38 14.94 -12.41
C GLN A 304 14.87 13.49 -12.29
N LEU A 305 14.58 12.85 -13.41
CA LEU A 305 14.14 11.45 -13.43
C LEU A 305 15.24 10.52 -12.93
N ALA A 306 16.50 10.76 -13.29
CA ALA A 306 17.64 9.99 -12.80
C ALA A 306 17.81 10.11 -11.28
N ALA A 307 17.62 11.30 -10.71
CA ALA A 307 17.64 11.51 -9.27
C ALA A 307 16.54 10.69 -8.56
N ILE A 308 15.30 10.74 -9.06
CA ILE A 308 14.18 9.93 -8.53
C ILE A 308 14.48 8.43 -8.63
N GLN A 309 15.00 7.97 -9.77
CA GLN A 309 15.32 6.56 -9.99
C GLN A 309 16.42 6.05 -9.05
N LYS A 310 17.41 6.88 -8.72
CA LYS A 310 18.53 6.51 -7.83
C LYS A 310 18.13 6.42 -6.35
N THR A 311 17.13 7.19 -5.90
CA THR A 311 16.71 7.21 -4.49
C THR A 311 15.79 6.04 -4.15
N SER A 312 16.22 5.15 -3.25
CA SER A 312 15.41 3.99 -2.83
C SER A 312 14.35 4.35 -1.78
N PHE A 313 13.31 3.52 -1.63
CA PHE A 313 12.36 3.67 -0.53
C PHE A 313 13.04 3.55 0.83
N ALA A 314 14.04 2.67 0.95
CA ALA A 314 14.87 2.53 2.15
C ALA A 314 15.55 3.85 2.54
N SER A 315 16.07 4.61 1.56
CA SER A 315 16.65 5.94 1.80
C SER A 315 15.62 6.92 2.33
N ILE A 316 14.40 6.93 1.77
CA ILE A 316 13.31 7.80 2.25
C ILE A 316 12.93 7.45 3.69
N LEU A 317 12.70 6.17 3.98
CA LEU A 317 12.37 5.69 5.32
C LEU A 317 13.46 6.05 6.34
N CYS A 318 14.73 5.80 6.01
CA CYS A 318 15.87 6.18 6.86
C CYS A 318 15.83 7.65 7.28
N ASN A 319 15.71 8.54 6.30
CA ASN A 319 15.81 9.99 6.54
C ASN A 319 14.60 10.51 7.32
N GLN A 320 13.39 10.03 7.00
CA GLN A 320 12.16 10.58 7.57
C GLN A 320 11.76 9.97 8.92
N PHE A 321 12.26 8.76 9.21
CA PHE A 321 12.10 8.09 10.51
C PHE A 321 13.37 8.11 11.37
N ASP A 322 14.41 8.85 10.97
CA ASP A 322 15.67 9.02 11.70
C ASP A 322 16.30 7.68 12.14
N ARG A 323 16.39 6.73 11.20
CA ARG A 323 16.99 5.41 11.44
C ARG A 323 18.48 5.42 11.12
N GLN A 324 19.25 4.66 11.89
CA GLN A 324 20.68 4.44 11.62
C GLN A 324 20.92 3.29 10.64
N TYR A 325 20.06 2.27 10.70
CA TYR A 325 20.14 1.06 9.88
C TYR A 325 18.77 0.73 9.30
N ILE A 326 18.77 0.21 8.07
CA ILE A 326 17.54 -0.29 7.41
C ILE A 326 17.86 -1.43 6.45
N GLN A 327 16.86 -2.23 6.12
CA GLN A 327 16.94 -3.24 5.06
C GLN A 327 17.10 -2.60 3.68
N THR A 328 17.81 -3.27 2.78
CA THR A 328 17.96 -2.80 1.39
C THR A 328 16.62 -2.78 0.65
N ASN A 329 15.75 -3.77 0.88
CA ASN A 329 14.35 -3.78 0.47
C ASN A 329 13.43 -3.78 1.72
N PRO A 330 12.74 -2.66 2.01
CA PRO A 330 11.84 -2.54 3.16
C PRO A 330 10.59 -3.44 3.11
N PHE A 331 10.25 -4.03 1.96
CA PHE A 331 9.14 -4.97 1.84
C PHE A 331 9.51 -6.40 2.25
N ARG A 332 10.78 -6.67 2.54
CA ARG A 332 11.28 -7.99 2.94
C ARG A 332 11.84 -7.94 4.35
N VAL A 333 11.68 -9.04 5.08
CA VAL A 333 12.30 -9.21 6.40
C VAL A 333 13.83 -9.21 6.31
N VAL A 334 14.50 -8.88 7.42
CA VAL A 334 15.96 -8.93 7.52
C VAL A 334 16.44 -10.35 7.28
N SER A 335 17.39 -10.52 6.36
CA SER A 335 18.01 -11.82 6.08
C SER A 335 19.39 -11.63 5.44
N ASN A 336 20.11 -12.72 5.19
CA ASN A 336 21.40 -12.66 4.48
C ASN A 336 21.26 -12.06 3.06
N SER A 337 20.10 -12.24 2.41
CA SER A 337 19.81 -11.67 1.08
C SER A 337 19.13 -10.29 1.14
N ASN A 338 18.76 -9.82 2.33
CA ASN A 338 18.19 -8.51 2.60
C ASN A 338 18.76 -7.94 3.92
N PRO A 339 20.08 -7.65 3.96
CA PRO A 339 20.75 -7.27 5.19
C PRO A 339 20.37 -5.84 5.61
N LEU A 340 20.59 -5.55 6.89
CA LEU A 340 20.63 -4.18 7.37
C LEU A 340 21.89 -3.48 6.83
N VAL A 341 21.72 -2.26 6.34
CA VAL A 341 22.79 -1.38 5.88
C VAL A 341 22.72 -0.05 6.63
N GLU A 342 23.86 0.64 6.75
CA GLU A 342 23.90 1.98 7.33
C GLU A 342 23.15 2.95 6.43
N CYS A 343 22.26 3.75 7.01
CA CYS A 343 21.46 4.72 6.26
C CYS A 343 22.32 5.74 5.50
N GLN A 344 23.50 6.10 6.03
CA GLN A 344 24.46 7.00 5.38
C GLN A 344 25.07 6.42 4.08
N SER A 345 25.03 5.10 3.91
CA SER A 345 25.51 4.44 2.69
C SER A 345 24.50 4.48 1.54
N LEU A 346 23.24 4.81 1.83
CA LEU A 346 22.17 4.85 0.84
C LEU A 346 22.21 6.18 0.06
N PRO A 347 21.96 6.16 -1.26
CA PRO A 347 21.84 7.40 -2.03
C PRO A 347 20.69 8.26 -1.51
N HIS A 348 21.01 9.47 -1.04
CA HIS A 348 20.01 10.47 -0.70
C HIS A 348 19.34 11.03 -1.96
N PHE A 349 18.17 11.66 -1.78
CA PHE A 349 17.50 12.35 -2.88
C PHE A 349 18.27 13.60 -3.29
N ASP A 350 18.83 13.57 -4.50
CA ASP A 350 19.55 14.70 -5.08
C ASP A 350 18.58 15.68 -5.74
N MET A 351 18.35 16.81 -5.06
CA MET A 351 17.47 17.87 -5.54
C MET A 351 18.17 18.87 -6.46
N SER A 352 19.49 18.75 -6.67
CA SER A 352 20.24 19.69 -7.51
C SER A 352 19.66 19.88 -8.93
N PRO A 353 19.04 18.88 -9.60
CA PRO A 353 18.43 19.08 -10.92
C PRO A 353 17.22 20.03 -10.95
N TRP A 354 16.63 20.38 -9.80
CA TRP A 354 15.56 21.37 -9.69
C TRP A 354 16.06 22.77 -9.34
N LEU A 355 17.31 22.88 -8.90
CA LEU A 355 17.86 24.14 -8.41
C LEU A 355 18.47 24.95 -9.55
N PRO A 356 18.36 26.29 -9.51
CA PRO A 356 19.09 27.13 -10.46
C PRO A 356 20.58 26.86 -10.34
N ASN A 357 21.29 26.80 -11.48
CA ASN A 357 22.74 26.67 -11.50
C ASN A 357 23.37 27.71 -10.55
N ARG A 358 24.01 27.24 -9.46
CA ARG A 358 24.79 28.11 -8.59
C ARG A 358 25.91 28.71 -9.45
N LYS A 359 25.80 30.01 -9.73
CA LYS A 359 26.84 30.77 -10.43
C LYS A 359 28.11 30.86 -9.60
#